data_AF-A0A7W7LC32-F1
#
_entry.id   AF-A0A7W7LC32-F1
#
_cell.length_a   1.000
_cell.length_b   1.000
_cell.length_c   1.000
_cell.angle_alpha   90.00
_cell.angle_beta   90.00
_cell.angle_gamma   90.00
#
_symmetry.space_group_name_H-M   'P 1'
#
loop_
_entity.id
_entity.type
_entity.pdbx_description
1 polymer ?
#
loop_
_entity_poly.entity_id
_entity_poly.type
_entity_poly.pdbx_seq_one_letter_code
_entity_poly.pdbx_strand_id
1 'polypeptide(L)'
;MATAPRGLAGHLAAHNSVQAVHVGDDCLMRREDYDVDIRAGSAAAHYFSGYTQVAGITLPTEHRILPRTPEGQAPAELLLVTIDLSDISFA
;
A
#
# COMPACT_ATOMS: atom_id res chain seq x y z
N MET A 1 -20.65 9.54 -8.48
CA MET A 1 -20.88 8.60 -7.36
C MET A 1 -21.15 7.24 -7.96
N ALA A 2 -20.17 6.33 -7.95
CA ALA A 2 -20.39 4.94 -8.34
C ALA A 2 -20.72 4.16 -7.05
N THR A 3 -21.92 3.61 -6.98
CA THR A 3 -22.35 2.68 -5.94
C THR A 3 -21.60 1.37 -6.10
N ALA A 4 -20.82 0.96 -5.09
CA ALA A 4 -20.21 -0.36 -5.07
C ALA A 4 -21.34 -1.43 -5.09
N PRO A 5 -21.29 -2.43 -5.98
CA PRO A 5 -22.31 -3.46 -6.04
C PRO A 5 -22.28 -4.27 -4.73
N ARG A 6 -23.48 -4.47 -4.16
CA ARG A 6 -23.70 -5.30 -2.97
C ARG A 6 -23.14 -6.69 -3.24
N GLY A 7 -22.14 -7.12 -2.45
CA GLY A 7 -21.38 -8.34 -2.70
C GLY A 7 -22.28 -9.57 -2.89
N LEU A 8 -22.28 -10.13 -4.10
CA LEU A 8 -22.71 -11.50 -4.33
C LEU A 8 -21.63 -12.45 -3.77
N ALA A 9 -22.04 -13.61 -3.26
CA ALA A 9 -21.11 -14.66 -2.86
C ALA A 9 -20.15 -14.98 -4.04
N GLY A 10 -18.85 -14.80 -3.80
CA GLY A 10 -17.80 -14.90 -4.83
C GLY A 10 -17.18 -13.56 -5.26
N HIS A 11 -17.69 -12.41 -4.79
CA HIS A 11 -17.09 -11.10 -5.03
C HIS A 11 -16.37 -10.57 -3.78
N LEU A 12 -15.04 -10.47 -3.85
CA LEU A 12 -14.22 -9.77 -2.86
C LEU A 12 -14.03 -8.32 -3.31
N ALA A 13 -14.62 -7.38 -2.58
CA ALA A 13 -14.35 -5.97 -2.82
C ALA A 13 -12.88 -5.68 -2.44
N ALA A 14 -12.08 -5.29 -3.43
CA ALA A 14 -10.68 -4.92 -3.26
C ALA A 14 -10.47 -3.46 -3.66
N HIS A 15 -9.39 -2.86 -3.16
CA HIS A 15 -9.04 -1.46 -3.45
C HIS A 15 -8.51 -1.27 -4.89
N ASN A 16 -8.04 -2.36 -5.49
CA ASN A 16 -7.45 -2.46 -6.81
C ASN A 16 -7.51 -3.92 -7.28
N SER A 17 -7.59 -4.14 -8.59
CA SER A 17 -7.59 -5.48 -9.19
C SER A 17 -6.18 -6.10 -9.34
N VAL A 18 -5.15 -5.27 -9.52
CA VAL A 18 -3.76 -5.68 -9.70
C VAL A 18 -2.85 -4.75 -8.89
N GLN A 19 -1.77 -5.30 -8.33
CA GLN A 19 -0.68 -4.55 -7.75
C GLN A 19 0.66 -5.22 -8.04
N ALA A 20 1.71 -4.41 -8.16
CA ALA A 20 3.09 -4.91 -8.20
C ALA A 20 3.74 -4.70 -6.83
N VAL A 21 4.39 -5.74 -6.31
CA VAL A 21 5.12 -5.71 -5.03
C VAL A 21 6.62 -5.76 -5.32
N HIS A 22 7.34 -4.75 -4.86
CA HIS A 22 8.79 -4.66 -4.96
C HIS A 22 9.41 -5.13 -3.64
N VAL A 23 10.23 -6.18 -3.72
CA VAL A 23 10.86 -6.83 -2.56
C VAL A 23 12.37 -6.64 -2.66
N GLY A 24 13.01 -6.27 -1.55
CA GLY A 24 14.46 -6.13 -1.46
C GLY A 24 15.18 -7.48 -1.30
N ASP A 25 16.50 -7.45 -1.38
CA ASP A 25 17.36 -8.66 -1.24
C ASP A 25 17.25 -9.33 0.14
N ASP A 26 16.75 -8.60 1.14
CA ASP A 26 16.45 -9.09 2.49
C ASP A 26 15.04 -9.67 2.64
N CYS A 27 14.35 -9.92 1.52
CA CYS A 27 12.98 -10.43 1.45
C CYS A 27 11.95 -9.50 2.12
N LEU A 28 12.28 -8.24 2.36
CA LEU A 28 11.35 -7.24 2.88
C LEU A 28 10.72 -6.43 1.75
N MET A 29 9.43 -6.15 1.90
CA MET A 29 8.70 -5.27 0.98
C MET A 29 9.29 -3.86 1.03
N ARG A 30 9.39 -3.21 -0.13
CA ARG A 30 9.88 -1.82 -0.22
C ARG A 30 8.82 -0.89 -0.77
N ARG A 31 8.01 -1.42 -1.70
CA ARG A 31 7.03 -0.63 -2.41
C ARG A 31 5.90 -1.52 -2.96
N GLU A 32 4.69 -1.02 -2.88
CA GLU A 32 3.56 -1.49 -3.69
C GLU A 32 3.19 -0.42 -4.72
N ASP A 33 2.90 -0.85 -5.95
CA ASP A 33 2.32 -0.01 -6.98
C ASP A 33 0.93 -0.52 -7.34
N TYR A 34 -0.07 0.35 -7.24
CA TYR A 34 -1.45 0.02 -7.58
C TYR A 34 -2.21 1.24 -8.11
N ASP A 35 -3.26 0.96 -8.88
CA ASP A 35 -4.20 1.97 -9.34
C ASP A 35 -5.49 1.84 -8.53
N VAL A 36 -5.99 2.95 -8.00
CA VAL A 36 -7.18 2.93 -7.13
C VAL A 36 -8.45 2.91 -7.99
N ASP A 37 -9.10 1.74 -8.03
CA ASP A 37 -10.31 1.51 -8.84
C ASP A 37 -11.50 2.36 -8.35
N ILE A 38 -11.51 2.74 -7.06
CA ILE A 38 -12.60 3.49 -6.43
C ILE A 38 -12.49 5.01 -6.69
N ARG A 39 -11.28 5.52 -6.99
CA ARG A 39 -11.00 6.95 -7.19
C ARG A 39 -10.35 7.19 -8.55
N ALA A 40 -11.13 7.00 -9.62
CA ALA A 40 -10.80 7.42 -10.98
C ALA A 40 -9.39 7.02 -11.47
N GLY A 41 -8.86 5.87 -11.04
CA GLY A 41 -7.57 5.35 -11.51
C GLY A 41 -6.35 6.14 -11.02
N SER A 42 -6.41 6.80 -9.86
CA SER A 42 -5.22 7.45 -9.30
C SER A 42 -4.15 6.40 -8.97
N ALA A 43 -3.05 6.42 -9.71
CA ALA A 43 -1.91 5.54 -9.50
C ALA A 43 -1.14 5.94 -8.24
N ALA A 44 -0.81 4.97 -7.41
CA ALA A 44 -0.13 5.16 -6.14
C ALA A 44 1.16 4.34 -6.07
N ALA A 45 2.15 4.92 -5.40
CA ALA A 45 3.35 4.25 -4.93
C ALA A 45 3.33 4.27 -3.40
N HIS A 46 3.25 3.09 -2.79
CA HIS A 46 3.14 2.89 -1.34
C HIS A 46 4.45 2.33 -0.81
N TYR A 47 5.23 3.17 -0.14
CA TYR A 47 6.54 2.82 0.40
C TYR A 47 6.44 2.31 1.83
N PHE A 48 7.31 1.35 2.16
CA PHE A 48 7.42 0.73 3.47
C PHE A 48 8.82 0.92 4.06
N SER A 49 8.89 1.44 5.28
CA SER A 49 10.13 1.65 6.02
C SER A 49 9.92 1.45 7.53
N GLY A 50 10.94 1.77 8.32
CA GLY A 50 10.88 1.65 9.79
C GLY A 50 10.70 0.21 10.28
N TYR A 51 11.21 -0.79 9.56
CA TYR A 51 11.00 -2.19 9.92
C TYR A 51 11.47 -2.50 11.35
N THR A 52 10.60 -3.19 12.10
CA THR A 52 10.89 -3.71 13.44
C THR A 52 10.44 -5.16 13.56
N GLN A 53 10.95 -5.87 14.57
CA GLN A 53 10.53 -7.22 14.88
C GLN A 53 9.67 -7.25 16.13
N VAL A 54 8.48 -7.83 16.01
CA VAL A 54 7.55 -8.04 17.13
C VAL A 54 7.11 -9.49 17.13
N ALA A 55 7.32 -10.20 18.24
CA ALA A 55 6.99 -11.62 18.39
C ALA A 55 7.56 -12.51 17.26
N GLY A 56 8.76 -12.19 16.76
CA GLY A 56 9.43 -12.92 15.68
C GLY A 56 8.94 -12.57 14.27
N ILE A 57 7.98 -11.66 14.11
CA ILE A 57 7.50 -11.17 12.81
C ILE A 57 8.16 -9.82 12.51
N THR A 58 8.80 -9.71 11.35
CA THR A 58 9.37 -8.45 10.86
C THR A 58 8.31 -7.68 10.07
N LEU A 59 7.98 -6.46 10.49
CA LEU A 59 6.92 -5.66 9.89
C LEU A 59 7.35 -4.18 9.75
N PRO A 60 6.88 -3.47 8.70
CA PRO A 60 7.14 -2.05 8.54
C PRO A 60 6.33 -1.25 9.56
N THR A 61 6.88 -0.13 10.02
CA THR A 61 6.18 0.79 10.94
C THR A 61 5.87 2.14 10.30
N GLU A 62 6.50 2.44 9.17
CA GLU A 62 6.31 3.68 8.45
C GLU A 62 5.82 3.37 7.04
N HIS A 63 4.72 4.00 6.66
CA HIS A 63 4.17 3.90 5.31
C HIS A 63 3.99 5.30 4.73
N ARG A 64 4.39 5.46 3.48
CA ARG A 64 4.23 6.72 2.73
C ARG A 64 3.60 6.41 1.39
N ILE A 65 2.44 6.98 1.12
CA ILE A 65 1.73 6.81 -0.15
C ILE A 65 1.84 8.10 -0.95
N LEU A 66 2.34 8.00 -2.17
CA LEU A 66 2.56 9.11 -3.09
C LEU A 66 1.87 8.82 -4.43
N PRO A 67 1.58 9.84 -5.26
CA PRO A 67 1.15 9.62 -6.62
C PRO A 67 2.29 8.95 -7.38
N ARG A 68 1.93 8.00 -8.23
CA ARG A 68 2.87 7.34 -9.13
C ARG A 68 2.73 7.93 -10.53
N THR A 69 3.82 8.42 -11.10
CA THR A 69 3.82 8.91 -12.49
C THR A 69 3.75 7.73 -13.47
N PRO A 70 3.37 7.96 -14.74
CA PRO A 70 3.42 6.92 -15.77
C PRO A 70 4.81 6.27 -15.93
N GLU A 71 5.88 7.02 -15.65
CA GLU A 71 7.28 6.56 -15.65
C GLU A 71 7.67 5.83 -14.35
N GLY A 72 6.71 5.59 -13.45
CA GLY A 72 6.90 4.88 -12.20
C GLY A 72 7.56 5.69 -11.09
N GLN A 73 7.72 7.00 -11.25
CA GLN A 73 8.32 7.88 -10.24
C GLN A 73 7.30 8.21 -9.14
N ALA A 74 7.81 8.53 -7.95
CA ALA A 74 7.02 8.92 -6.78
C ALA A 74 7.54 10.25 -6.22
N PRO A 75 7.01 11.40 -6.66
CA PRO A 75 7.50 12.72 -6.26
C PRO A 75 7.26 12.95 -4.77
N ALA A 76 8.34 13.06 -3.98
CA ALA A 76 8.30 13.10 -2.52
C ALA A 76 7.51 14.29 -1.96
N GLU A 77 7.47 15.39 -2.70
CA GLU A 77 6.75 16.61 -2.36
C GLU A 77 5.22 16.48 -2.42
N LEU A 78 4.70 15.38 -3.01
CA LEU A 78 3.28 15.11 -3.16
C LEU A 78 2.76 14.01 -2.23
N LEU A 79 3.25 13.94 -0.99
CA LEU A 79 2.81 12.93 -0.02
C LEU A 79 1.28 12.95 0.17
N LEU A 80 0.61 11.85 -0.17
CA LEU A 80 -0.85 11.72 -0.10
C LEU A 80 -1.33 11.23 1.26
N VAL A 81 -0.66 10.19 1.77
CA VAL A 81 -1.03 9.53 3.03
C VAL A 81 0.24 9.13 3.77
N THR A 82 0.20 9.31 5.08
CA THR A 82 1.20 8.89 6.04
C THR A 82 0.56 7.92 7.01
N ILE A 83 1.22 6.80 7.29
CA ILE A 83 0.85 5.89 8.37
C ILE A 83 2.11 5.63 9.18
N ASP A 84 2.03 5.91 10.48
CA ASP A 84 3.08 5.61 11.44
C ASP A 84 2.49 4.71 12.52
N LEU A 85 3.08 3.53 12.70
CA LEU A 85 2.63 2.51 13.63
C LEU A 85 3.55 2.47 14.85
N SER A 86 2.95 2.46 16.04
CA SER A 86 3.64 2.28 17.31
C SER A 86 2.92 1.23 18.16
N ASP A 87 3.56 0.80 19.25
CA ASP A 87 2.94 -0.05 20.27
C ASP A 87 2.32 -1.36 19.73
N ILE A 88 3.04 -1.97 18.80
CA ILE A 88 2.59 -3.15 18.06
C ILE A 88 2.79 -4.38 18.93
N SER A 89 1.71 -5.16 19.11
CA SER A 89 1.72 -6.41 19.85
C SER A 89 0.77 -7.43 19.20
N PHE A 90 1.06 -8.71 19.42
CA PHE A 90 0.22 -9.83 19.01
C PHE A 90 -0.31 -10.52 20.27
N ALA A 91 -1.56 -10.97 20.24
CA ALA A 91 -2.24 -11.68 21.32
C ALA A 91 -2.08 -13.20 21.21
#